data_AF-A0A354GTL9-F1
#
_entry.id   AF-A0A354GTL9-F1
#
_cell.length_a   1.000
_cell.length_b   1.000
_cell.length_c   1.000
_cell.angle_alpha   90.00
_cell.angle_beta   90.00
_cell.angle_gamma   90.00
#
_symmetry.space_group_name_H-M   'P 1'
#
loop_
_entity.id
_entity.type
_entity.pdbx_description
1 polymer ?
#
loop_
_entity_poly.entity_id
_entity_poly.type
_entity_poly.pdbx_seq_one_letter_code
_entity_poly.pdbx_strand_id
1 'polypeptide(L)'
;MTQERWDIRREGRHWTREESERRMYQAPEQIEFVGGIFAGESERLKVLGMLLENLGIDKVVRFGNLEDWKAAIADQEREVKRIAALRRGIDDHS
;
A
#
# COMPACT_ATOMS: atom_id res chain seq x y z
N MET A 1 -11.80 7.82 -6.92
CA MET A 1 -10.33 7.91 -6.83
C MET A 1 -9.79 6.55 -7.23
N THR A 2 -9.16 6.44 -8.39
CA THR A 2 -8.53 5.19 -8.86
C THR A 2 -7.44 4.83 -7.87
N GLN A 3 -7.61 3.68 -7.19
CA GLN A 3 -6.58 3.10 -6.34
C GLN A 3 -5.37 2.83 -7.24
N GLU A 4 -4.33 3.67 -7.14
CA GLU A 4 -3.10 3.48 -7.91
C GLU A 4 -2.55 2.09 -7.56
N ARG A 5 -2.55 1.20 -8.55
CA ARG A 5 -2.21 -0.20 -8.34
C ARG A 5 -0.70 -0.34 -8.33
N TRP A 6 -0.10 -0.22 -7.15
CA TRP A 6 1.30 -0.56 -6.91
C TRP A 6 1.52 -2.06 -7.21
N ASP A 7 2.54 -2.41 -7.98
CA ASP A 7 2.91 -3.81 -8.26
C ASP A 7 3.86 -4.31 -7.17
N ILE A 8 3.33 -4.37 -5.94
CA ILE A 8 4.07 -4.81 -4.76
C ILE A 8 4.15 -6.33 -4.77
N ARG A 9 5.37 -6.85 -4.69
CA ARG A 9 5.68 -8.29 -4.71
C ARG A 9 6.43 -8.69 -3.44
N ARG A 10 6.64 -10.00 -3.26
CA ARG A 10 7.43 -10.53 -2.14
C ARG A 10 8.87 -10.02 -2.17
N GLU A 11 9.50 -10.10 -3.33
CA GLU A 11 10.80 -9.50 -3.59
C GLU A 11 10.62 -8.12 -4.26
N GLY A 12 11.52 -7.21 -3.93
CA GLY A 12 11.55 -5.90 -4.57
C GLY A 12 11.93 -6.00 -6.04
N ARG A 13 11.56 -4.97 -6.79
CA ARG A 13 11.91 -4.84 -8.22
C ARG A 13 12.53 -3.48 -8.48
N HIS A 14 13.47 -3.46 -9.42
CA HIS A 14 13.88 -2.20 -10.02
C HIS A 14 12.81 -1.73 -10.99
N TRP A 15 12.55 -0.42 -10.98
CA TRP A 15 11.73 0.21 -11.99
C TRP A 15 12.46 0.28 -13.32
N THR A 16 11.71 0.14 -14.42
CA THR A 16 12.21 0.58 -15.71
C THR A 16 12.36 2.10 -15.72
N ARG A 17 13.02 2.64 -16.74
CA ARG A 17 13.16 4.09 -16.89
C ARG A 17 11.79 4.79 -16.95
N GLU A 18 10.86 4.26 -17.74
CA GLU A 18 9.52 4.81 -17.94
C GLU A 18 8.71 4.77 -16.64
N GLU A 19 8.88 3.71 -15.86
CA GLU A 19 8.28 3.62 -14.53
C GLU A 19 8.89 4.66 -13.59
N SER A 20 10.22 4.81 -13.57
CA SER A 20 10.90 5.80 -12.74
C SER A 20 10.44 7.22 -13.07
N GLU A 21 10.33 7.58 -14.35
CA GLU A 21 9.85 8.89 -14.79
C GLU A 21 8.41 9.13 -14.32
N ARG A 22 7.50 8.17 -14.55
CA ARG A 22 6.10 8.26 -14.08
C ARG A 22 6.01 8.44 -12.56
N ARG A 23 6.83 7.70 -11.80
CA ARG A 23 6.82 7.77 -10.33
C ARG A 23 7.42 9.05 -9.81
N MET A 24 8.42 9.61 -10.47
CA MET A 24 8.99 10.90 -10.13
C MET A 24 7.96 12.02 -10.23
N TYR A 25 7.11 12.02 -11.27
CA TYR A 25 5.99 12.98 -11.39
C TYR A 25 4.93 12.84 -10.30
N GLN A 26 4.85 11.68 -9.64
CA GLN A 26 3.89 11.43 -8.58
C GLN A 26 4.46 11.71 -7.18
N ALA A 27 5.78 11.68 -7.03
CA ALA A 27 6.44 11.84 -5.74
C ALA A 27 6.19 13.23 -5.15
N PRO A 28 6.05 13.37 -3.82
CA PRO A 28 6.04 14.68 -3.19
C PRO A 28 7.29 15.47 -3.56
N GLU A 29 7.13 16.74 -3.91
CA GLU A 29 8.25 17.60 -4.33
C GLU A 29 9.24 17.85 -3.18
N GLN A 30 8.77 17.86 -1.93
CA GLN A 30 9.56 18.11 -0.74
C GLN A 30 9.18 17.15 0.41
N ILE A 31 10.16 16.83 1.26
CA ILE A 31 9.92 16.11 2.51
C ILE A 31 9.60 17.16 3.58
N GLU A 32 8.38 17.15 4.08
CA GLU A 32 7.93 18.03 5.16
C GLU A 32 8.01 17.31 6.52
N PHE A 33 8.39 18.04 7.56
CA PHE A 33 8.48 17.54 8.93
C PHE A 33 7.50 18.27 9.86
N VAL A 34 6.19 18.03 9.66
CA VAL A 34 5.12 18.65 10.47
C VAL A 34 4.30 17.55 11.12
N GLY A 35 4.61 17.22 12.39
CA GLY A 35 3.96 16.13 13.12
C GLY A 35 4.32 14.71 12.64
N GLY A 36 5.35 14.58 11.81
CA GLY A 36 5.79 13.34 11.17
C GLY A 36 6.50 13.63 9.85
N ILE A 37 6.75 12.58 9.05
CA ILE A 37 7.24 12.72 7.67
C ILE A 37 6.03 12.91 6.75
N PHE A 38 6.03 13.98 5.95
CA PHE A 38 4.93 14.48 5.12
C PHE A 38 3.72 14.97 5.91
N ALA A 39 3.08 16.05 5.44
CA ALA A 39 1.88 16.59 6.08
C ALA A 39 0.66 15.65 5.88
N GLY A 40 0.52 15.04 4.69
CA GLY A 40 -0.65 14.23 4.34
C GLY A 40 -0.48 12.72 4.49
N GLU A 41 -1.54 12.03 4.94
CA GLU A 41 -1.61 10.57 4.89
C GLU A 41 -1.47 10.03 3.45
N SER A 42 -2.10 10.71 2.48
CA SER A 42 -2.01 10.36 1.06
C SER A 42 -0.56 10.37 0.54
N GLU A 43 0.24 11.35 0.95
CA GLU A 43 1.66 11.45 0.59
C GLU A 43 2.47 10.32 1.23
N ARG A 44 2.23 10.04 2.52
CA ARG A 44 2.85 8.91 3.24
C ARG A 44 2.53 7.57 2.56
N LEU A 45 1.28 7.32 2.20
CA LEU A 45 0.89 6.08 1.53
C LEU A 45 1.50 5.97 0.13
N LYS A 46 1.62 7.08 -0.59
CA LYS A 46 2.26 7.10 -1.91
C LYS A 46 3.74 6.76 -1.81
N VAL A 47 4.48 7.43 -0.93
CA VAL A 47 5.91 7.15 -0.71
C VAL A 47 6.11 5.74 -0.17
N LEU A 48 5.22 5.27 0.72
CA LEU A 48 5.24 3.88 1.17
C LEU A 48 5.07 2.91 -0.02
N GLY A 49 4.08 3.11 -0.89
CA GLY A 49 3.88 2.28 -2.08
C GLY A 49 5.11 2.23 -2.99
N MET A 50 5.75 3.39 -3.20
CA MET A 50 7.02 3.50 -3.95
C MET A 50 8.15 2.68 -3.32
N LEU A 51 8.32 2.78 -1.99
CA LEU A 51 9.34 2.04 -1.26
C LEU A 51 9.07 0.53 -1.28
N LEU A 52 7.82 0.13 -1.07
CA LEU A 52 7.42 -1.28 -1.04
C LEU A 52 7.67 -1.98 -2.37
N GLU A 53 7.47 -1.33 -3.51
CA GLU A 53 7.82 -1.92 -4.81
C GLU A 53 9.32 -2.13 -5.00
N ASN A 54 10.15 -1.20 -4.52
CA ASN A 54 11.60 -1.33 -4.65
C ASN A 54 12.20 -2.34 -3.66
N LEU A 55 11.59 -2.48 -2.47
CA LEU A 55 12.13 -3.31 -1.40
C LEU A 55 11.52 -4.72 -1.37
N GLY A 56 10.23 -4.84 -1.65
CA GLY A 56 9.45 -6.07 -1.51
C GLY A 56 9.00 -6.33 -0.07
N ILE A 57 7.93 -7.11 0.06
CA ILE A 57 7.31 -7.46 1.34
C ILE A 57 8.31 -8.16 2.27
N ASP A 58 9.14 -9.08 1.75
CA ASP A 58 10.03 -9.92 2.58
C ASP A 58 11.09 -9.13 3.35
N LYS A 59 11.48 -7.94 2.86
CA LYS A 59 12.35 -7.01 3.59
C LYS A 59 11.56 -6.17 4.59
N VAL A 60 10.39 -5.70 4.18
CA VAL A 60 9.55 -4.79 4.97
C VAL A 60 9.00 -5.43 6.22
N VAL A 61 8.57 -6.70 6.14
CA VAL A 61 8.04 -7.43 7.31
C VAL A 61 9.05 -7.53 8.45
N ARG A 62 10.35 -7.39 8.16
CA ARG A 62 11.43 -7.43 9.17
C ARG A 62 11.53 -6.15 10.01
N PHE A 63 10.90 -5.05 9.60
CA PHE A 63 10.93 -3.77 10.31
C PHE A 63 9.89 -3.68 11.45
N GLY A 64 9.04 -4.70 11.63
CA GLY A 64 8.02 -4.74 12.67
C GLY A 64 7.99 -6.07 13.41
N ASN A 65 7.16 -6.16 14.44
CA ASN A 65 6.91 -7.43 15.11
C ASN A 65 6.09 -8.35 14.20
N LEU A 66 6.50 -9.61 14.08
CA LEU A 66 5.82 -10.60 13.23
C LEU A 66 4.37 -10.86 13.66
N GLU A 67 4.08 -10.83 14.97
CA GLU A 67 2.72 -11.07 15.47
C GLU A 67 1.78 -9.90 15.15
N ASP A 68 2.28 -8.66 15.20
CA ASP A 68 1.50 -7.49 14.80
C ASP A 68 1.15 -7.54 13.30
N TRP A 69 2.08 -8.00 12.46
CA TRP A 69 1.81 -8.22 11.03
C TRP A 69 0.73 -9.27 10.80
N LYS A 70 0.81 -10.42 11.51
CA LYS A 70 -0.19 -11.49 11.40
C LYS A 70 -1.57 -11.01 11.84
N ALA A 71 -1.64 -10.24 12.93
CA ALA A 71 -2.89 -9.66 13.42
C ALA A 71 -3.50 -8.71 12.39
N ALA A 72 -2.72 -7.78 11.84
CA ALA A 72 -3.18 -6.85 10.81
C ALA A 72 -3.69 -7.56 9.55
N ILE A 73 -3.01 -8.61 9.09
CA ILE A 73 -3.45 -9.43 7.94
C ILE A 73 -4.77 -10.14 8.26
N ALA A 74 -4.89 -10.76 9.44
CA ALA A 74 -6.12 -11.45 9.84
C ALA A 74 -7.31 -10.48 9.90
N ASP A 75 -7.10 -9.24 10.34
CA ASP A 75 -8.11 -8.19 10.39
C ASP A 75 -8.57 -7.81 8.97
N GLN A 76 -7.60 -7.62 8.06
CA GLN A 76 -7.87 -7.32 6.65
C GLN A 76 -8.65 -8.46 5.96
N GLU A 77 -8.31 -9.72 6.22
CA GLU A 77 -9.05 -10.87 5.68
C GLU A 77 -10.52 -10.90 6.13
N ARG A 78 -10.80 -10.52 7.39
CA ARG A 78 -12.16 -10.44 7.92
C ARG A 78 -12.95 -9.34 7.23
N GLU A 79 -12.32 -8.19 6.98
CA GLU A 79 -12.97 -7.09 6.26
C GLU A 79 -13.27 -7.44 4.80
N VAL A 80 -12.34 -8.09 4.09
CA VAL A 80 -12.57 -8.57 2.72
C VAL A 80 -13.74 -9.54 2.67
N LYS A 81 -13.83 -10.49 3.62
CA LYS A 81 -14.96 -11.44 3.72
C LYS A 81 -16.28 -10.72 3.99
N ARG A 82 -16.29 -9.71 4.86
CA ARG A 82 -17.47 -8.88 5.15
C ARG A 82 -17.96 -8.16 3.90
N ILE A 83 -17.07 -7.48 3.17
CA ILE A 83 -17.42 -6.78 1.93
C ILE A 83 -17.98 -7.76 0.88
N ALA A 84 -17.37 -8.94 0.74
CA ALA A 84 -17.85 -9.97 -0.19
C ALA A 84 -19.22 -10.56 0.19
N ALA A 85 -19.54 -10.65 1.48
CA ALA A 85 -20.87 -11.06 1.94
C ALA A 85 -21.94 -9.99 1.66
N LEU A 86 -21.62 -8.71 1.91
CA LEU A 86 -22.53 -7.59 1.63
C LEU A 86 -22.89 -7.50 0.14
N ARG A 87 -21.91 -7.68 -0.76
CA ARG A 87 -22.16 -7.66 -2.21
C ARG A 87 -23.13 -8.76 -2.64
N ARG A 88 -22.90 -10.01 -2.20
CA ARG A 88 -23.80 -11.14 -2.51
C ARG A 88 -25.22 -10.94 -1.98
N GLY A 89 -25.37 -10.38 -0.78
CA GLY A 89 -26.69 -10.08 -0.22
C GLY A 89 -27.46 -9.01 -0.99
N ILE A 90 -26.78 -8.08 -1.67
CA ILE A 90 -27.40 -7.07 -2.55
C ILE A 90 -27.83 -7.70 -3.88
N ASP A 91 -26.99 -8.58 -4.42
CA ASP A 91 -27.27 -9.30 -5.67
C ASP A 91 -28.45 -10.29 -5.54
N ASP A 92 -28.66 -10.87 -4.35
CA ASP A 92 -29.79 -11.79 -4.06
C ASP A 92 -31.16 -11.07 -3.89
N HIS A 93 -31.17 -9.73 -3.77
CA HIS A 93 -32.37 -8.91 -3.57
C HIS A 93 -32.68 -7.96 -4.75
N SER A 94 -32.03 -8.17 -5.91
CA SER A 94 -32.25 -7.44 -7.16
C SER A 94 -32.81 -8.37 -8.24
#